data_AF-A0A530GCP7-F1
#
_entry.id   AF-A0A530GCP7-F1
#
_cell.length_a   1.000
_cell.length_b   1.000
_cell.length_c   1.000
_cell.angle_alpha   90.00
_cell.angle_beta   90.00
_cell.angle_gamma   90.00
#
_symmetry.space_group_name_H-M   'P 1'
#
loop_
_entity.id
_entity.type
_entity.pdbx_description
1 polymer ?
#
loop_
_entity_poly.entity_id
_entity_poly.type
_entity_poly.pdbx_seq_one_letter_code
_entity_poly.pdbx_strand_id
1 'polypeptide(L)' 'IGAEIEVVPVEVAKAISERTALIMLSMGAGTGCDAQYLFAEDILGANRGHMPRHSKVYRNFAAEYDRLRSSG' A
#
# COMPACT_ATOMS: atom_id res chain seq x y z
N ILE A 1 -0.53 -3.77 20.31
CA ILE A 1 -1.01 -2.45 19.85
C ILE A 1 -0.06 -1.94 18.76
N GLY A 2 -0.54 -1.15 17.79
CA GLY A 2 0.25 -0.74 16.63
C GLY A 2 -0.17 0.63 16.09
N ALA A 3 0.60 1.16 15.15
CA ALA A 3 0.34 2.43 14.50
C ALA A 3 0.69 2.36 13.00
N GLU A 4 -0.03 3.16 12.22
CA GLU A 4 0.23 3.37 10.79
C GLU A 4 1.22 4.53 10.60
N ILE A 5 2.14 4.38 9.65
CA ILE A 5 3.13 5.40 9.28
C ILE A 5 3.18 5.55 7.75
N GLU A 6 2.75 6.70 7.27
CA GLU A 6 2.52 6.94 5.84
C GLU A 6 3.35 8.10 5.31
N VAL A 7 3.97 7.90 4.13
CA VAL A 7 4.66 8.96 3.38
C VAL A 7 5.77 9.66 4.21
N VAL A 8 6.47 8.88 5.04
CA VAL A 8 7.58 9.35 5.87
C VAL A 8 8.93 8.98 5.21
N PRO A 9 9.96 9.84 5.25
CA PRO A 9 11.29 9.47 4.80
C PRO A 9 11.79 8.19 5.47
N VAL A 10 12.41 7.30 4.68
CA VAL A 10 12.77 5.93 5.10
C VAL A 10 13.58 5.91 6.40
N GLU A 11 14.59 6.77 6.52
CA GLU A 11 15.43 6.83 7.71
C GLU A 11 14.68 7.27 8.97
N VAL A 12 13.68 8.14 8.83
CA VAL A 12 12.84 8.60 9.94
C VAL A 12 11.89 7.49 10.39
N ALA A 13 11.22 6.84 9.44
CA ALA A 13 10.31 5.73 9.73
C ALA A 13 11.02 4.57 10.42
N LYS A 14 12.21 4.21 9.93
CA LYS A 14 13.09 3.22 10.55
C LYS A 14 13.47 3.61 11.97
N ALA A 15 13.94 4.84 12.18
CA ALA A 15 14.35 5.31 13.50
C ALA A 15 13.19 5.28 14.52
N ILE A 16 11.97 5.60 14.09
CA ILE A 16 10.77 5.50 14.94
C ILE A 16 10.48 4.03 15.27
N SER A 17 10.46 3.15 14.27
CA SER A 17 10.18 1.72 14.45
C SER A 17 11.13 1.06 15.45
N GLU A 18 12.42 1.40 15.40
CA GLU A 18 13.44 0.88 16.33
C GLU A 18 13.27 1.36 17.79
N ARG A 19 12.52 2.43 18.03
CA ARG A 19 12.42 3.11 19.34
C ARG A 19 11.08 2.94 20.03
N THR A 20 10.14 2.26 19.39
CA THR A 20 8.80 2.02 19.92
C THR A 20 8.55 0.53 20.09
N ALA A 21 7.72 0.17 21.07
CA ALA A 21 7.23 -1.20 21.22
C ALA A 21 5.97 -1.47 20.39
N LEU A 22 5.50 -0.48 19.63
CA LEU A 22 4.36 -0.62 18.72
C LEU A 22 4.78 -1.38 17.47
N ILE A 23 3.87 -2.21 16.94
CA ILE A 23 3.99 -2.70 15.56
C ILE A 23 3.73 -1.54 14.62
N MET A 24 4.68 -1.26 13.73
CA MET A 24 4.62 -0.18 12.75
C MET A 24 4.22 -0.74 11.38
N LEU A 25 3.01 -0.39 10.93
CA LEU A 25 2.52 -0.70 9.60
C LEU A 25 2.81 0.49 8.69
N SER A 26 3.55 0.27 7.60
CA SER A 26 4.01 1.37 6.75
C SER A 26 3.47 1.31 5.33
N MET A 27 3.20 2.49 4.78
CA MET A 27 2.82 2.68 3.39
C MET A 27 3.59 3.87 2.82
N GLY A 28 4.46 3.61 1.83
CA GLY A 28 5.30 4.64 1.25
C GLY A 28 6.37 5.22 2.19
N ALA A 29 6.71 4.50 3.26
CA ALA A 29 7.77 4.89 4.21
C ALA A 29 9.02 4.00 4.15
N GLY A 30 9.16 3.20 3.09
CA GLY A 30 10.26 2.24 2.91
C GLY A 30 10.13 1.01 3.81
N THR A 31 11.14 0.13 3.77
CA THR A 31 11.11 -1.20 4.41
C THR A 31 11.64 -1.22 5.85
N GLY A 32 11.72 -0.06 6.50
CA GLY A 32 12.30 0.09 7.84
C GLY A 32 11.33 -0.20 9.00
N CYS A 33 10.07 -0.45 8.70
CA CYS A 33 9.03 -0.80 9.68
C CYS A 33 8.69 -2.30 9.64
N ASP A 34 7.89 -2.75 10.61
CA ASP A 34 7.61 -4.18 10.82
C ASP A 34 6.81 -4.82 9.68
N ALA A 35 5.94 -4.06 9.01
CA ALA A 35 5.19 -4.54 7.85
C ALA A 35 4.86 -3.42 6.85
N GLN A 36 4.46 -3.84 5.65
CA GLN A 36 3.92 -2.97 4.61
C GLN A 36 2.43 -3.25 4.41
N TYR A 37 1.66 -2.20 4.15
CA TYR A 37 0.31 -2.32 3.62
C TYR A 37 0.12 -1.41 2.39
N LEU A 38 -0.84 -1.77 1.56
CA LEU A 38 -1.23 -1.06 0.35
C LEU A 38 -2.75 -1.22 0.16
N PHE A 39 -3.39 -0.28 -0.52
CA PHE A 39 -4.80 -0.40 -0.89
C PHE A 39 -5.01 -1.53 -1.89
N ALA A 40 -6.08 -2.32 -1.67
CA ALA A 40 -6.45 -3.44 -2.54
C ALA A 40 -6.75 -2.96 -3.96
N GLU A 41 -7.41 -1.80 -4.07
CA GLU A 41 -7.76 -1.15 -5.33
C GLU A 41 -6.54 -0.83 -6.18
N ASP A 42 -5.44 -0.42 -5.54
CA ASP A 42 -4.19 -0.10 -6.23
C ASP A 42 -3.45 -1.38 -6.64
N ILE A 43 -3.30 -2.36 -5.73
CA ILE A 43 -2.54 -3.57 -6.03
C ILE A 43 -3.26 -4.53 -6.98
N LEU A 44 -4.60 -4.53 -6.98
CA LEU A 44 -5.42 -5.34 -7.88
C LEU A 44 -5.73 -4.63 -9.20
N GLY A 45 -5.33 -3.36 -9.36
CA GLY A 45 -5.55 -2.59 -10.59
C GLY A 45 -7.03 -2.27 -10.84
N ALA A 46 -7.77 -1.99 -9.77
CA ALA A 46 -9.13 -1.47 -9.86
C ALA A 46 -9.15 0.06 -9.95
N ASN A 47 -8.16 0.73 -9.36
CA ASN A 47 -7.95 2.17 -9.52
C ASN A 47 -7.54 2.48 -10.98
N ARG A 48 -8.35 3.29 -11.69
CA ARG A 48 -8.12 3.69 -13.10
C ARG A 48 -7.49 5.08 -13.25
N GLY A 49 -7.32 5.79 -12.14
CA GLY A 49 -6.82 7.17 -12.10
C GLY A 49 -5.31 7.24 -11.88
N HIS A 50 -4.89 8.27 -11.16
CA HIS A 50 -3.49 8.44 -10.77
C HIS A 50 -3.11 7.39 -9.71
N MET A 51 -2.12 6.55 -10.03
CA MET A 51 -1.58 5.57 -9.09
C MET A 51 -0.61 6.23 -8.10
N PRO A 52 -0.74 5.99 -6.78
CA PRO A 52 0.21 6.47 -5.80
C PRO A 52 1.62 5.92 -6.09
N ARG A 53 2.65 6.76 -5.92
CA ARG A 53 4.06 6.40 -6.20
C ARG A 53 4.57 5.19 -5.40
N HIS A 54 4.00 4.96 -4.21
CA HIS A 54 4.36 3.85 -3.34
C HIS A 54 3.54 2.58 -3.60
N SER A 55 2.54 2.64 -4.48
CA SER A 55 1.75 1.48 -4.87
C SER A 55 2.47 0.66 -5.94
N LYS A 56 2.09 -0.61 -6.06
CA LYS A 56 2.51 -1.47 -7.15
C LYS A 56 1.33 -2.29 -7.62
N VAL A 57 1.03 -2.22 -8.91
CA VAL A 57 -0.06 -2.99 -9.53
C VAL A 57 0.43 -4.41 -9.81
N TYR A 58 -0.27 -5.42 -9.30
CA TYR A 58 0.05 -6.84 -9.47
C TYR A 58 -0.94 -7.57 -10.38
N ARG A 59 -2.16 -7.05 -10.52
CA ARG A 59 -3.24 -7.63 -11.33
C ARG A 59 -4.04 -6.53 -12.04
N ASN A 60 -4.86 -6.93 -13.02
CA ASN A 60 -5.76 -6.04 -13.75
C ASN A 60 -7.21 -6.49 -13.52
N PHE A 61 -7.75 -6.17 -12.34
CA PHE A 61 -9.14 -6.47 -12.00
C PHE A 61 -10.13 -5.62 -12.81
N ALA A 62 -9.72 -4.44 -13.26
CA ALA A 62 -10.55 -3.59 -14.11
C ALA A 62 -10.99 -4.32 -15.40
N ALA A 63 -10.08 -5.01 -16.08
CA ALA A 63 -10.40 -5.77 -17.28
C ALA A 63 -11.37 -6.94 -17.00
N GLU A 64 -11.15 -7.66 -15.90
CA GLU A 64 -12.02 -8.77 -15.52
C GLU A 64 -13.43 -8.29 -15.14
N TYR A 65 -13.50 -7.16 -14.45
CA TYR A 65 -14.76 -6.52 -14.11
C TYR A 65 -15.54 -6.07 -15.35
N ASP A 66 -14.87 -5.48 -16.35
CA ASP A 66 -15.50 -5.07 -17.61
C ASP A 66 -16.02 -6.28 -18.41
N ARG A 67 -15.27 -7.40 -18.42
CA ARG A 67 -15.70 -8.67 -19.04
C ARG A 67 -16.99 -9.20 -18.40
N LEU A 68 -17.07 -9.21 -17.07
CA LEU A 68 -18.26 -9.68 -16.35
C LEU A 68 -19.48 -8.77 -16.60
N ARG A 69 -19.28 -7.45 -16.65
CA ARG A 69 -20.38 -6.49 -16.85
C ARG A 69 -20.92 -6.42 -18.27
N SER A 70 -20.11 -6.77 -19.27
CA SER A 70 -20.52 -6.82 -20.68
C SER A 70 -21.25 -8.10 -21.06
N SER A 71 -21.35 -9.06 -20.14
CA SER A 71 -22.05 -10.34 -20.34
C SER A 71 -23.47 -10.36 -19.78
N GLY A 72 -23.99 -9.20 -19.31
CA GLY A 72 -25.32 -9.05 -18.72
C GLY A 72 -26.25 -8.16 -19.55
#